data_AF-U2FEH2-F1
#
_entry.id   AF-U2FEH2-F1
#
_cell.length_a   1.000
_cell.length_b   1.000
_cell.length_c   1.000
_cell.angle_alpha   90.00
_cell.angle_beta   90.00
_cell.angle_gamma   90.00
#
_symmetry.space_group_name_H-M   'P 1'
#
loop_
_entity.id
_entity.type
_entity.pdbx_description
1 polymer ?
#
loop_
_entity_poly.entity_id
_entity_poly.type
_entity_poly.pdbx_seq_one_letter_code
_entity_poly.pdbx_strand_id
1 'polypeptide(L)'
;MVPVEDGTSPAPIDRAVLQQMRSRFLGSRQIDAARILEDEKLHLRVELSSDYYPSHASARFEIRWYRNDGFNIYYQEQRDGETWQYRWDRHPNVHNSRDHFHLPPVASRTEAQDAEWPNDHREVCRLVLDYLEERIETLWE
;
A
#
# COMPACT_ATOMS: atom_id res chain seq x y z
N MET A 1 6.64 12.65 -19.35
CA MET A 1 6.52 13.76 -18.38
C MET A 1 6.89 13.17 -17.03
N VAL A 2 8.02 13.56 -16.45
CA VAL A 2 8.49 13.04 -15.16
C VAL A 2 7.77 13.84 -14.08
N PRO A 3 7.13 13.23 -13.06
CA PRO A 3 6.59 14.00 -11.95
C PRO A 3 7.75 14.77 -11.30
N VAL A 4 7.65 16.09 -11.27
CA VAL A 4 8.56 16.94 -10.52
C VAL A 4 8.29 16.67 -9.05
N GLU A 5 9.30 16.15 -8.34
CA GLU A 5 9.24 16.06 -6.89
C GLU A 5 9.26 17.50 -6.35
N ASP A 6 8.13 17.96 -5.81
CA ASP A 6 8.04 19.22 -5.07
C ASP A 6 9.09 19.19 -3.95
N GLY A 7 10.08 20.09 -4.01
CA GLY A 7 11.28 20.12 -3.18
C GLY A 7 11.08 20.40 -1.68
N THR A 8 9.93 20.08 -1.13
CA THR A 8 9.70 20.04 0.32
C THR A 8 9.94 18.61 0.79
N SER A 9 10.89 18.42 1.71
CA SER A 9 11.06 17.12 2.36
C SER A 9 9.71 16.67 2.93
N PRO A 10 9.27 15.42 2.70
CA PRO A 10 8.00 14.96 3.22
C PRO A 10 7.96 15.12 4.74
N ALA A 11 6.76 15.35 5.28
CA ALA A 11 6.54 15.39 6.72
C ALA A 11 7.17 14.14 7.39
N PRO A 12 7.55 14.20 8.67
CA PRO A 12 8.12 13.04 9.34
C PRO A 12 7.14 11.86 9.37
N ILE A 13 7.68 10.64 9.34
CA ILE A 13 6.89 9.41 9.46
C ILE A 13 6.23 9.34 10.84
N ASP A 14 4.96 8.93 10.87
CA ASP A 14 4.23 8.66 12.09
C ASP A 14 4.40 7.20 12.53
N ARG A 15 5.39 6.97 13.40
CA ARG A 15 5.67 5.63 13.96
C ARG A 15 4.48 5.07 14.75
N ALA A 16 3.70 5.92 15.42
CA ALA A 16 2.59 5.46 16.24
C ALA A 16 1.45 4.90 15.37
N VAL A 17 1.17 5.54 14.24
CA VAL A 17 0.23 5.02 13.24
C VAL A 17 0.75 3.70 12.64
N LEU A 18 2.04 3.62 12.28
CA LEU A 18 2.60 2.35 11.77
C LEU A 18 2.50 1.20 12.79
N GLN A 19 2.66 1.48 14.09
CA GLN A 19 2.47 0.48 15.15
C GLN A 19 1.02 0.01 15.24
N GLN A 20 0.06 0.93 15.13
CA GLN A 20 -1.36 0.58 15.14
C GLN A 20 -1.76 -0.24 13.90
N MET A 21 -1.31 0.19 12.71
CA MET A 21 -1.49 -0.56 11.48
C MET A 21 -0.90 -1.97 11.57
N ARG A 22 0.33 -2.10 12.07
CA ARG A 22 0.98 -3.39 12.30
C ARG A 22 0.11 -4.33 13.14
N SER A 23 -0.40 -3.85 14.28
CA SER A 23 -1.29 -4.63 15.15
C SER A 23 -2.58 -5.04 14.42
N ARG A 24 -3.14 -4.16 13.58
CA ARG A 24 -4.33 -4.45 12.79
C ARG A 24 -4.07 -5.53 11.74
N PHE A 25 -2.95 -5.46 11.02
CA PHE A 25 -2.57 -6.46 10.01
C PHE A 25 -2.29 -7.82 10.63
N LEU A 26 -1.56 -7.88 11.75
CA LEU A 26 -1.30 -9.16 12.46
C LEU A 26 -2.57 -9.83 13.01
N GLY A 27 -3.67 -9.07 13.14
CA GLY A 27 -4.97 -9.63 13.50
C GLY A 27 -5.75 -10.23 12.31
N SER A 28 -5.28 -10.06 11.08
CA SER A 28 -5.88 -10.66 9.89
C SER A 28 -5.25 -12.02 9.58
N ARG A 29 -6.09 -12.97 9.17
CA ARG A 29 -5.66 -14.32 8.77
C ARG A 29 -4.87 -14.33 7.46
N GLN A 30 -5.05 -13.31 6.62
CA GLN A 30 -4.37 -13.15 5.33
C GLN A 30 -2.88 -12.77 5.48
N ILE A 31 -2.44 -12.40 6.69
CA ILE A 31 -1.12 -11.83 6.95
C ILE A 31 -0.25 -12.86 7.67
N ASP A 32 0.93 -13.14 7.12
CA ASP A 32 1.94 -14.00 7.75
C ASP A 32 2.82 -13.19 8.71
N ALA A 33 3.27 -12.01 8.27
CA ALA A 33 4.15 -11.17 9.09
C ALA A 33 3.89 -9.67 8.87
N ALA A 34 4.16 -8.87 9.90
CA ALA A 34 4.19 -7.42 9.80
C ALA A 34 5.30 -6.82 10.67
N ARG A 35 6.21 -6.06 10.05
CA ARG A 35 7.44 -5.53 10.67
C ARG A 35 7.65 -4.07 10.29
N ILE A 36 8.05 -3.26 11.26
CA ILE A 36 8.49 -1.89 11.00
C ILE A 36 10.00 -1.94 10.74
N LEU A 37 10.43 -1.42 9.59
CA LEU A 37 11.81 -1.42 9.14
C LEU A 37 12.33 0.02 9.00
N GLU A 38 13.65 0.19 9.13
CA GLU A 38 14.35 1.48 9.11
C GLU A 38 15.42 1.56 8.00
N ASP A 39 15.34 0.69 6.99
CA ASP A 39 16.15 0.75 5.78
C ASP A 39 15.67 1.91 4.88
N GLU A 40 16.56 2.86 4.63
CA GLU A 40 16.33 4.15 3.93
C GLU A 40 15.36 5.11 4.64
N LYS A 41 14.10 4.69 4.81
CA LYS A 41 13.02 5.45 5.47
C LYS A 41 12.14 4.49 6.27
N LEU A 42 11.77 4.92 7.48
CA LEU A 42 10.87 4.18 8.38
C LEU A 42 9.57 3.81 7.65
N HIS A 43 9.29 2.50 7.57
CA HIS A 43 8.09 1.99 6.91
C HIS A 43 7.60 0.69 7.56
N LEU A 44 6.35 0.34 7.30
CA LEU A 44 5.77 -0.94 7.69
C LEU A 44 5.78 -1.88 6.49
N ARG A 45 6.47 -3.01 6.61
CA ARG A 45 6.42 -4.12 5.67
C ARG A 45 5.46 -5.18 6.18
N VAL A 46 4.51 -5.59 5.35
CA VAL A 46 3.51 -6.63 5.66
C VAL A 46 3.63 -7.73 4.62
N GLU A 47 3.82 -8.98 5.05
CA GLU A 47 3.92 -10.15 4.18
C GLU A 47 2.61 -10.93 4.27
N LEU A 48 2.04 -11.24 3.11
CA LEU A 48 0.80 -12.00 3.02
C LEU A 48 1.09 -13.49 3.08
N SER A 49 0.16 -14.24 3.67
CA SER A 49 0.26 -15.69 3.71
C SER A 49 0.05 -16.28 2.32
N SER A 50 0.97 -17.15 1.89
CA SER A 50 0.84 -17.91 0.65
C SER A 50 -0.36 -18.86 0.67
N ASP A 51 -0.83 -19.26 1.86
CA ASP A 51 -1.96 -20.18 2.02
C ASP A 51 -3.29 -19.57 1.55
N TYR A 52 -3.32 -18.23 1.38
CA TYR A 52 -4.47 -17.51 0.84
C TYR A 52 -4.49 -17.41 -0.69
N TYR A 53 -3.47 -17.94 -1.37
CA TYR A 53 -3.35 -17.92 -2.83
C TYR A 53 -3.56 -19.32 -3.45
N PRO A 54 -4.12 -19.40 -4.67
CA PRO A 54 -4.35 -20.68 -5.36
C PRO A 54 -3.08 -21.33 -5.92
N SER A 55 -2.02 -20.56 -6.09
CA SER A 55 -0.69 -21.04 -6.49
C SER A 55 0.39 -20.39 -5.64
N HIS A 56 1.63 -20.85 -5.78
CA HIS A 56 2.76 -20.30 -5.03
C HIS A 56 2.98 -18.83 -5.44
N ALA A 57 2.52 -17.93 -4.58
CA ALA A 57 2.67 -16.50 -4.74
C ALA A 57 3.43 -15.91 -3.55
N SER A 58 4.23 -14.89 -3.81
CA SER A 58 4.78 -14.03 -2.76
C SER A 58 4.14 -12.66 -2.89
N ALA A 59 3.47 -12.19 -1.85
CA ALA A 59 2.84 -10.89 -1.84
C ALA A 59 3.19 -10.09 -0.58
N ARG A 60 3.35 -8.77 -0.74
CA ARG A 60 3.68 -7.87 0.35
C ARG A 60 3.13 -6.47 0.17
N PHE A 61 2.96 -5.78 1.29
CA PHE A 61 2.84 -4.33 1.35
C PHE A 61 4.10 -3.67 1.89
N GLU A 62 4.35 -2.47 1.38
CA GLU A 62 5.26 -1.48 1.96
C GLU A 62 4.47 -0.19 2.20
N ILE A 63 4.38 0.22 3.46
CA ILE A 63 3.50 1.31 3.92
C ILE A 63 4.31 2.40 4.60
N ARG A 64 4.13 3.63 4.13
CA ARG A 64 4.62 4.85 4.77
C ARG A 64 3.44 5.72 5.14
N TRP A 65 3.42 6.20 6.38
CA TRP A 65 2.40 7.11 6.88
C TRP A 65 3.08 8.32 7.51
N TYR A 66 2.63 9.52 7.16
CA TYR A 66 3.23 10.78 7.56
C TYR A 66 2.36 11.52 8.56
N ARG A 67 2.96 12.37 9.40
CA ARG A 67 2.23 13.13 10.44
C ARG A 67 1.24 14.17 9.91
N ASN A 68 1.27 14.45 8.60
CA ASN A 68 0.33 15.34 7.92
C ASN A 68 -0.77 14.56 7.18
N ASP A 69 -1.02 13.31 7.59
CA ASP A 69 -1.98 12.36 7.01
C ASP A 69 -1.68 11.95 5.56
N GLY A 70 -0.52 12.32 5.02
CA GLY A 70 0.00 11.76 3.78
C GLY A 70 0.36 10.28 3.96
N PHE A 71 0.26 9.50 2.89
CA PHE A 71 0.73 8.12 2.90
C PHE A 71 1.08 7.61 1.52
N ASN A 72 1.82 6.51 1.52
CA ASN A 72 2.05 5.65 0.36
C ASN A 72 1.86 4.20 0.83
N ILE A 73 1.00 3.47 0.14
CA ILE A 73 0.80 2.03 0.32
C ILE A 73 1.11 1.40 -1.01
N TYR A 74 2.16 0.60 -1.05
CA TYR A 74 2.55 -0.15 -2.24
C TYR A 74 2.34 -1.63 -2.00
N TYR A 75 1.60 -2.28 -2.89
CA TYR A 75 1.41 -3.72 -2.92
C TYR A 75 2.21 -4.31 -4.08
N GLN A 76 2.86 -5.43 -3.84
CA GLN A 76 3.47 -6.24 -4.88
C GLN A 76 3.16 -7.71 -4.65
N GLU A 77 2.72 -8.36 -5.72
CA GLU A 77 2.51 -9.80 -5.83
C GLU A 77 3.36 -10.35 -6.97
N GLN A 78 4.00 -11.49 -6.73
CA GLN A 78 4.72 -12.24 -7.75
C GLN A 78 4.14 -13.65 -7.82
N ARG A 79 3.73 -14.06 -9.02
CA ARG A 79 3.08 -15.34 -9.29
C ARG A 79 3.41 -15.79 -10.70
N ASP A 80 3.85 -17.04 -10.88
CA ASP A 80 4.11 -17.66 -12.20
C ASP A 80 4.99 -16.82 -13.15
N GLY A 81 5.93 -16.06 -12.61
CA GLY A 81 6.82 -15.17 -13.37
C GLY A 81 6.22 -13.80 -13.72
N GLU A 82 4.97 -13.55 -13.35
CA GLU A 82 4.28 -12.27 -13.50
C GLU A 82 4.35 -11.46 -12.20
N THR A 83 4.34 -10.13 -12.34
CA THR A 83 4.29 -9.20 -11.21
C THR A 83 3.01 -8.36 -11.31
N TRP A 84 2.29 -8.30 -10.19
CA TRP A 84 1.09 -7.49 -10.03
C TRP A 84 1.31 -6.45 -8.93
N GLN A 85 0.95 -5.20 -9.21
CA GLN A 85 1.22 -4.08 -8.30
C GLN A 85 -0.02 -3.19 -8.15
N TYR A 86 -0.27 -2.76 -6.92
CA TYR A 86 -1.18 -1.65 -6.61
C TYR A 86 -0.43 -0.57 -5.88
N ARG A 87 -0.88 0.68 -6.02
CA ARG A 87 -0.38 1.76 -5.18
C ARG A 87 -1.49 2.75 -4.83
N TRP A 88 -1.66 2.99 -3.53
CA TRP A 88 -2.56 4.01 -2.99
C TRP A 88 -1.71 5.13 -2.39
N ASP A 89 -1.87 6.32 -2.94
CA ASP A 89 -1.11 7.48 -2.53
C ASP A 89 -2.03 8.58 -2.03
N ARG A 90 -1.57 9.25 -0.97
CA ARG A 90 -2.07 10.54 -0.52
C ARG A 90 -0.88 11.46 -0.30
N HIS A 91 -0.77 12.50 -1.10
CA HIS A 91 0.23 13.53 -0.92
C HIS A 91 -0.26 14.86 -1.48
N PRO A 92 0.20 16.01 -0.94
CA PRO A 92 -0.05 17.28 -1.59
C PRO A 92 0.43 17.23 -3.04
N ASN A 93 -0.41 17.69 -3.97
CA ASN A 93 -0.02 17.91 -5.35
C ASN A 93 -0.81 19.12 -5.87
N VAL A 94 -0.13 19.96 -6.64
CA VAL A 94 -0.71 21.18 -7.23
C VAL A 94 -1.46 20.92 -8.54
N HIS A 95 -1.33 19.73 -9.12
CA HIS A 95 -1.81 19.42 -10.47
C HIS A 95 -2.97 18.43 -10.55
N ASN A 96 -3.36 17.80 -9.44
CA ASN A 96 -4.40 16.76 -9.38
C ASN A 96 -4.96 16.63 -7.94
N SER A 97 -5.92 15.71 -7.71
CA SER A 97 -6.49 15.47 -6.38
C SER A 97 -5.40 15.11 -5.35
N ARG A 98 -5.67 15.22 -4.05
CA ARG A 98 -4.67 14.84 -3.02
C ARG A 98 -4.38 13.34 -2.98
N ASP A 99 -5.33 12.56 -3.49
CA ASP A 99 -5.44 11.12 -3.36
C ASP A 99 -5.43 10.50 -4.76
N HIS A 100 -4.58 9.51 -4.98
CA HIS A 100 -4.47 8.81 -6.26
C HIS A 100 -4.34 7.30 -6.10
N PHE A 101 -4.82 6.59 -7.11
CA PHE A 101 -4.68 5.16 -7.26
C PHE A 101 -3.88 4.83 -8.51
N HIS A 102 -2.83 4.02 -8.37
CA HIS A 102 -2.14 3.44 -9.51
C HIS A 102 -2.63 2.01 -9.72
N LEU A 103 -3.27 1.82 -10.87
CA LEU A 103 -3.88 0.56 -11.23
C LEU A 103 -2.84 -0.53 -11.56
N PRO A 104 -3.23 -1.80 -11.39
CA PRO A 104 -2.44 -2.93 -11.83
C PRO A 104 -2.45 -3.05 -13.37
N PRO A 105 -1.57 -3.87 -13.95
CA PRO A 105 -0.58 -4.76 -13.29
C PRO A 105 0.71 -4.05 -12.85
N VAL A 106 0.98 -2.85 -13.39
CA VAL A 106 2.29 -2.18 -13.25
C VAL A 106 2.34 -1.08 -12.20
N ALA A 107 1.21 -0.62 -11.66
CA ALA A 107 1.15 0.55 -10.77
C ALA A 107 1.95 1.75 -11.35
N SER A 108 1.75 2.02 -12.64
CA SER A 108 2.54 2.98 -13.39
C SER A 108 2.45 4.38 -12.78
N ARG A 109 3.62 5.01 -12.54
CA ARG A 109 3.69 6.37 -11.98
C ARG A 109 3.04 7.42 -12.86
N THR A 110 2.86 7.15 -14.16
CA THR A 110 2.28 8.10 -15.12
C THR A 110 0.79 7.87 -15.39
N GLU A 111 0.21 6.78 -14.88
CA GLU A 111 -1.18 6.39 -15.14
C GLU A 111 -1.98 6.32 -13.83
N ALA A 112 -1.80 7.33 -12.98
CA ALA A 112 -2.55 7.47 -11.74
C ALA A 112 -3.98 7.95 -12.05
N GLN A 113 -4.96 7.41 -11.33
CA GLN A 113 -6.34 7.91 -11.34
C GLN A 113 -6.60 8.69 -10.05
N ASP A 114 -7.32 9.80 -10.18
CA ASP A 114 -7.82 10.53 -9.01
C ASP A 114 -8.77 9.64 -8.22
N ALA A 115 -8.60 9.66 -6.90
CA ALA A 115 -9.39 8.87 -5.96
C ALA A 115 -9.74 9.70 -4.71
N GLU A 116 -10.52 9.13 -3.81
CA GLU A 116 -10.78 9.68 -2.48
C GLU A 116 -10.60 8.57 -1.45
N TRP A 117 -9.66 8.75 -0.52
CA TRP A 117 -9.39 7.79 0.54
C TRP A 117 -10.02 8.22 1.88
N PRO A 118 -10.34 7.27 2.78
CA PRO A 118 -10.70 7.62 4.14
C PRO A 118 -9.59 8.45 4.84
N ASN A 119 -9.98 9.29 5.80
CA ASN A 119 -9.01 10.04 6.61
C ASN A 119 -8.42 9.17 7.73
N ASP A 120 -9.20 8.22 8.25
CA ASP A 120 -8.78 7.34 9.32
C ASP A 120 -7.91 6.20 8.79
N HIS A 121 -6.71 6.04 9.36
CA HIS A 121 -5.79 4.96 8.98
C HIS A 121 -6.39 3.55 9.13
N ARG A 122 -7.36 3.37 10.04
CA ARG A 122 -8.06 2.09 10.25
C ARG A 122 -9.01 1.79 9.10
N GLU A 123 -9.65 2.81 8.55
CA GLU A 123 -10.52 2.70 7.38
C GLU A 123 -9.70 2.50 6.11
N VAL A 124 -8.55 3.16 5.98
CA VAL A 124 -7.60 2.90 4.88
C VAL A 124 -7.09 1.45 4.92
N CYS A 125 -6.71 0.93 6.09
CA CYS A 125 -6.33 -0.49 6.21
C CYS A 125 -7.47 -1.44 5.79
N ARG A 126 -8.73 -1.10 6.11
CA ARG A 126 -9.88 -1.91 5.70
C ARG A 126 -10.03 -1.91 4.19
N LEU A 127 -10.05 -0.72 3.58
CA LEU A 127 -10.13 -0.54 2.13
C LEU A 127 -9.06 -1.37 1.42
N VAL A 128 -7.81 -1.29 1.85
CA VAL A 128 -6.70 -2.02 1.23
C VAL A 128 -6.87 -3.54 1.36
N LEU A 129 -7.36 -4.03 2.50
CA LEU A 129 -7.65 -5.46 2.68
C LEU A 129 -8.83 -5.92 1.81
N ASP A 130 -9.86 -5.09 1.65
CA ASP A 130 -11.03 -5.39 0.79
C ASP A 130 -10.58 -5.50 -0.69
N TYR A 131 -9.73 -4.58 -1.18
CA TYR A 131 -9.12 -4.68 -2.52
C TYR A 131 -8.33 -5.98 -2.73
N LEU A 132 -7.65 -6.47 -1.69
CA LEU A 132 -6.94 -7.74 -1.77
C LEU A 132 -7.87 -8.94 -1.79
N GLU A 133 -8.95 -8.90 -1.02
CA GLU A 133 -9.94 -9.96 -1.00
C GLU A 133 -10.53 -10.13 -2.41
N GLU A 134 -10.98 -9.03 -3.02
CA GLU A 134 -11.45 -9.02 -4.42
C GLU A 134 -10.38 -9.54 -5.39
N ARG A 135 -9.13 -9.10 -5.25
CA ARG A 135 -8.02 -9.57 -6.10
C ARG A 135 -7.81 -11.07 -5.93
N ILE A 136 -7.71 -11.56 -4.70
CA ILE A 136 -7.45 -12.98 -4.40
C ILE A 136 -8.60 -13.83 -4.93
N GLU A 137 -9.85 -13.42 -4.74
CA GLU A 137 -11.02 -14.09 -5.30
C GLU A 137 -10.91 -14.28 -6.81
N THR A 138 -10.47 -13.27 -7.57
CA THR A 138 -10.25 -13.38 -9.03
C THR A 138 -9.16 -14.39 -9.42
N LEU A 139 -8.34 -14.86 -8.48
CA LEU A 139 -7.31 -15.88 -8.75
C LEU A 139 -7.83 -17.31 -8.60
N TRP A 140 -8.92 -17.52 -7.86
CA TRP A 140 -9.52 -18.83 -7.60
C TRP A 140 -10.54 -19.26 -8.66
N GLU A 141 -10.81 -18.39 -9.65
CA GLU A 141 -11.70 -18.64 -10.80
C GLU A 141 -11.01 -19.32 -11.99
#